data_AF-A0A7S8CWX7-F1
#
_entry.id   AF-A0A7S8CWX7-F1
#
_cell.length_a   1.000
_cell.length_b   1.000
_cell.length_c   1.000
_cell.angle_alpha   90.00
_cell.angle_beta   90.00
_cell.angle_gamma   90.00
#
_symmetry.space_group_name_H-M   'P 1'
#
loop_
_entity.id
_entity.type
_entity.pdbx_description
1 polymer ?
#
loop_
_entity_poly.entity_id
_entity_poly.type
_entity_poly.pdbx_seq_one_letter_code
_entity_poly.pdbx_strand_id
1 'polypeptide(L)'
;MSTRKSTEFRRWTPEEDHLLSEQVSKYTGTISWLATAQLLRGRSNKDCRNRWMKTKRNWNRGAWTSGENKRLLDAIATHGSSWTSVSEAVGNRSPDQCAKHWTSSLDPDLSREEWTDPEDRILMDAVHLHGRSWKQIAGQYFPNRSTLEIANR
;
A
#
# COMPACT_ATOMS: atom_id res chain seq x y z
N MET A 1 13.97 -11.40 -31.39
CA MET A 1 13.12 -11.72 -30.22
C MET A 1 13.79 -11.15 -28.98
N SER A 2 13.34 -9.99 -28.50
CA SER A 2 13.98 -9.29 -27.38
C SER A 2 13.39 -9.78 -26.07
N THR A 3 14.12 -10.63 -25.36
CA THR A 3 13.72 -11.16 -24.05
C THR A 3 13.74 -10.01 -23.03
N ARG A 4 12.55 -9.58 -22.59
CA ARG A 4 12.39 -8.73 -21.41
C ARG A 4 13.11 -9.41 -20.24
N LYS A 5 14.25 -8.86 -19.81
CA LYS A 5 14.90 -9.28 -18.57
C LYS A 5 13.89 -9.08 -17.45
N SER A 6 13.48 -10.17 -16.81
CA SER A 6 12.71 -10.16 -15.58
C SER A 6 13.50 -9.38 -14.54
N THR A 7 13.01 -8.20 -14.17
CA THR A 7 13.54 -7.45 -13.03
C THR A 7 13.17 -8.22 -11.78
N GLU A 8 14.05 -9.14 -11.35
CA GLU A 8 13.92 -9.77 -10.04
C GLU A 8 13.80 -8.66 -8.99
N PHE A 9 12.75 -8.76 -8.16
CA PHE A 9 12.51 -7.87 -7.04
C PHE A 9 13.58 -8.10 -5.97
N ARG A 10 14.77 -7.51 -6.17
CA ARG A 10 15.86 -7.57 -5.18
C ARG A 10 15.42 -6.82 -3.91
N ARG A 11 15.23 -7.55 -2.81
CA ARG A 11 14.87 -6.97 -1.50
C ARG A 11 16.00 -6.06 -1.00
N TRP A 12 15.63 -4.98 -0.32
CA TRP A 12 16.60 -4.10 0.35
C TRP A 12 17.14 -4.79 1.59
N THR A 13 18.46 -4.75 1.75
CA THR A 13 19.17 -5.27 2.92
C THR A 13 19.34 -4.18 3.98
N PRO A 14 19.50 -4.54 5.27
CA PRO A 14 19.80 -3.58 6.33
C PRO A 14 21.07 -2.75 6.04
N GLU A 15 22.08 -3.36 5.41
CA GLU A 15 23.33 -2.69 5.02
C GLU A 15 23.06 -1.63 3.94
N GLU A 16 22.26 -1.96 2.92
CA GLU A 16 21.84 -1.00 1.90
C GLU A 16 21.00 0.15 2.50
N ASP A 17 20.12 -0.13 3.47
CA ASP A 17 19.37 0.91 4.17
C ASP A 17 20.27 1.82 5.01
N HIS A 18 21.28 1.24 5.67
CA HIS A 18 22.26 1.99 6.43
C HIS A 18 23.06 2.94 5.54
N LEU A 19 23.59 2.42 4.42
CA LEU A 19 24.32 3.22 3.42
C LEU A 19 23.43 4.29 2.79
N LEU A 20 22.17 3.97 2.49
CA LEU A 20 21.19 4.93 2.00
C LEU A 20 20.98 6.07 3.01
N SER A 21 20.77 5.72 4.28
CA SER A 21 20.54 6.68 5.37
C SER A 21 21.76 7.55 5.63
N GLU A 22 22.94 6.95 5.73
CA GLU A 22 24.21 7.65 5.91
C GLU A 22 24.49 8.60 4.74
N GLN A 23 24.27 8.15 3.50
CA GLN A 23 24.52 9.01 2.36
C GLN A 23 23.52 10.17 2.28
N VAL A 24 22.25 9.93 2.62
CA VAL A 24 21.24 11.00 2.64
C VAL A 24 21.51 12.02 3.76
N SER A 25 22.01 11.59 4.93
CA SER A 25 22.29 12.50 6.05
C SER A 25 23.39 13.53 5.75
N LYS A 26 24.24 13.28 4.74
CA LYS A 26 25.27 14.21 4.26
C LYS A 26 24.71 15.41 3.48
N TYR A 27 23.47 15.35 3.02
CA TYR A 27 22.83 16.44 2.27
C TYR A 27 22.02 17.34 3.21
N THR A 28 22.27 18.65 3.17
CA THR A 28 21.46 19.67 3.88
C THR A 28 20.34 20.25 3.02
N GLY A 29 20.28 19.89 1.73
CA GLY A 29 19.30 20.37 0.76
C GLY A 29 18.84 19.26 -0.19
N THR A 30 18.88 19.54 -1.50
CA THR A 30 18.47 18.56 -2.52
C THR A 30 19.39 17.34 -2.50
N ILE A 31 18.80 16.17 -2.28
CA ILE A 31 19.51 14.89 -2.26
C ILE A 31 19.90 14.50 -3.68
N SER A 32 21.19 14.26 -3.91
CA SER A 32 21.68 13.70 -5.18
C SER A 32 21.51 12.18 -5.21
N TRP A 33 20.37 11.72 -5.71
CA TRP A 33 20.08 10.28 -5.86
C TRP A 33 21.07 9.54 -6.77
N LEU A 34 21.72 10.26 -7.69
CA LEU A 34 22.78 9.71 -8.54
C LEU A 34 24.01 9.32 -7.73
N ALA A 35 24.49 10.21 -6.87
CA ALA A 35 25.61 9.93 -5.99
C ALA A 35 25.25 8.83 -4.97
N THR A 36 24.02 8.84 -4.44
CA THR A 36 23.52 7.78 -3.55
C THR A 36 23.51 6.40 -4.21
N ALA A 37 23.06 6.30 -5.45
CA ALA A 37 23.01 5.03 -6.17
C ALA A 37 24.40 4.45 -6.49
N GLN A 38 25.42 5.31 -6.70
CA GLN A 38 26.79 4.85 -6.95
C GLN A 38 27.38 4.03 -5.80
N LEU A 39 26.96 4.31 -4.56
CA LEU A 39 27.37 3.55 -3.37
C LEU A 39 26.61 2.22 -3.23
N LEU A 40 25.43 2.12 -3.84
CA LEU A 40 24.52 0.98 -3.73
C LEU A 40 24.55 0.16 -5.01
N ARG A 41 25.53 -0.74 -5.11
CA ARG A 41 25.73 -1.59 -6.31
C ARG A 41 24.44 -2.30 -6.71
N GLY A 42 23.96 -2.03 -7.93
CA GLY A 42 22.75 -2.63 -8.48
C GLY A 42 21.44 -1.99 -8.00
N ARG A 43 21.49 -0.80 -7.38
CA ARG A 43 20.33 0.07 -7.16
C ARG A 43 20.39 1.25 -8.11
N SER A 44 19.26 1.62 -8.68
CA SER A 44 19.15 2.85 -9.47
C SER A 44 18.82 4.06 -8.58
N ASN A 45 19.00 5.26 -9.12
CA ASN A 45 18.59 6.51 -8.48
C ASN A 45 17.10 6.47 -8.07
N LYS A 46 16.26 5.87 -8.94
CA LYS A 46 14.82 5.70 -8.69
C LYS A 46 14.57 4.78 -7.51
N ASP A 47 15.31 3.68 -7.39
CA ASP A 47 15.18 2.75 -6.27
C ASP A 47 15.55 3.42 -4.95
N CYS A 48 16.67 4.16 -4.93
CA CYS A 48 17.14 4.88 -3.74
C CYS A 48 16.12 5.93 -3.28
N ARG A 49 15.62 6.75 -4.22
CA ARG A 49 14.57 7.75 -3.93
C ARG A 49 13.31 7.09 -3.39
N ASN A 50 12.82 6.05 -4.06
CA ASN A 50 11.60 5.35 -3.66
C ASN A 50 11.75 4.67 -2.30
N ARG A 51 12.90 4.04 -2.04
CA ARG A 51 13.20 3.44 -0.74
C ARG A 51 13.20 4.50 0.35
N TRP A 52 13.94 5.58 0.15
CA TRP A 52 14.02 6.67 1.12
C TRP A 52 12.65 7.28 1.41
N MET A 53 11.84 7.57 0.39
CA MET A 53 10.50 8.14 0.60
C MET A 53 9.59 7.17 1.39
N LYS A 54 9.78 5.86 1.23
CA LYS A 54 9.04 4.85 2.01
C LYS A 54 9.56 4.68 3.44
N THR A 55 10.85 4.84 3.70
CA THR A 55 11.47 4.57 5.02
C THR A 55 11.70 5.81 5.88
N LYS A 56 11.86 7.00 5.28
CA LYS A 56 12.16 8.27 5.99
C LYS A 56 11.12 8.61 7.05
N ARG A 57 9.87 8.28 6.78
CA ARG A 57 8.78 8.46 7.73
C ARG A 57 8.61 7.16 8.50
N ASN A 58 8.82 7.22 9.81
CA ASN A 58 8.50 6.13 10.73
C ASN A 58 6.98 5.95 10.77
N TRP A 59 6.44 5.30 9.75
CA TRP A 59 5.00 5.05 9.62
C TRP A 59 4.52 4.17 10.76
N ASN A 60 3.38 4.55 11.35
CA ASN A 60 2.74 3.75 12.37
C ASN A 60 2.29 2.41 11.77
N ARG A 61 2.77 1.31 12.35
CA ARG A 61 2.42 -0.07 11.96
C ARG A 61 1.33 -0.68 12.84
N GLY A 62 0.90 0.01 13.90
CA GLY A 62 -0.15 -0.44 14.81
C GLY A 62 -1.56 -0.27 14.24
N ALA A 63 -2.56 -0.64 15.05
CA ALA A 63 -3.98 -0.51 14.72
C ALA A 63 -4.36 0.95 14.43
N TRP A 64 -5.36 1.15 13.57
CA TRP A 64 -5.91 2.47 13.29
C TRP A 64 -6.72 2.98 14.48
N THR A 65 -6.35 4.15 14.97
CA THR A 65 -7.06 4.84 16.05
C THR A 65 -8.24 5.65 15.50
N SER A 66 -9.23 5.95 16.34
CA SER A 66 -10.37 6.79 15.96
C SER A 66 -9.94 8.18 15.47
N GLY A 67 -8.87 8.74 16.06
CA GLY A 67 -8.30 10.01 15.62
C GLY A 67 -7.64 9.93 14.23
N GLU A 68 -6.95 8.83 13.93
CA GLU A 68 -6.43 8.57 12.58
C GLU A 68 -7.56 8.38 11.56
N ASN A 69 -8.62 7.63 11.91
CA ASN A 69 -9.79 7.43 11.05
C ASN A 69 -10.46 8.78 10.72
N LYS A 70 -10.66 9.64 11.71
CA LYS A 70 -11.22 10.97 11.50
C LYS A 70 -10.37 11.79 10.52
N ARG A 71 -9.07 11.88 10.75
CA ARG A 71 -8.15 12.58 9.82
C ARG A 71 -8.18 11.98 8.42
N LEU A 72 -8.28 10.66 8.29
CA LEU A 72 -8.35 9.99 7.00
C LEU A 72 -9.63 10.37 6.25
N LEU A 73 -10.79 10.36 6.93
CA LEU A 73 -12.06 10.77 6.35
C LEU A 73 -12.05 12.24 5.92
N ASP A 74 -11.60 13.14 6.79
CA ASP A 74 -11.50 14.58 6.50
C ASP A 74 -10.57 14.84 5.30
N ALA A 75 -9.44 14.14 5.25
CA ALA A 75 -8.48 14.25 4.16
C ALA A 75 -9.02 13.71 2.83
N ILE A 76 -9.77 12.61 2.84
CA ILE A 76 -10.42 12.06 1.64
C ILE A 76 -11.53 13.01 1.15
N ALA A 77 -12.31 13.60 2.06
CA ALA A 77 -13.31 14.61 1.69
C ALA A 77 -12.66 15.83 0.98
N THR A 78 -11.43 16.18 1.36
CA THR A 78 -10.70 17.32 0.80
C THR A 78 -9.93 16.98 -0.48
N HIS A 79 -9.28 15.82 -0.52
CA HIS A 79 -8.29 15.46 -1.56
C HIS A 79 -8.72 14.28 -2.45
N GLY A 80 -9.87 13.67 -2.19
CA GLY A 80 -10.32 12.47 -2.87
C GLY A 80 -9.33 11.31 -2.72
N SER A 81 -9.12 10.55 -3.81
CA SER A 81 -8.19 9.42 -3.86
C SER A 81 -6.73 9.82 -4.09
N SER A 82 -6.34 11.06 -3.83
CA SER A 82 -4.93 11.49 -3.86
C SER A 82 -4.19 10.99 -2.61
N TRP A 83 -3.84 9.71 -2.59
CA TRP A 83 -3.31 9.03 -1.40
C TRP A 83 -2.02 9.65 -0.85
N THR A 84 -1.22 10.31 -1.68
CA THR A 84 -0.04 11.07 -1.23
C THR A 84 -0.46 12.25 -0.36
N SER A 85 -1.39 13.08 -0.82
CA SER A 85 -1.92 14.22 -0.07
C SER A 85 -2.70 13.77 1.17
N VAL A 86 -3.48 12.71 1.04
CA VAL A 86 -4.21 12.11 2.16
C VAL A 86 -3.25 11.62 3.26
N SER A 87 -2.19 10.91 2.89
CA SER A 87 -1.15 10.46 3.83
C SER A 87 -0.45 11.62 4.53
N GLU A 88 -0.21 12.73 3.82
CA GLU A 88 0.37 13.94 4.42
C GLU A 88 -0.57 14.57 5.45
N ALA A 89 -1.87 14.63 5.18
CA ALA A 89 -2.87 15.11 6.12
C ALA A 89 -3.07 14.18 7.34
N VAL A 90 -3.01 12.86 7.14
CA VAL A 90 -3.06 11.88 8.25
C VAL A 90 -1.79 11.96 9.11
N GLY A 91 -0.65 12.23 8.48
CA GLY A 91 0.64 12.59 9.09
C GLY A 91 1.55 11.39 9.41
N ASN A 92 0.98 10.30 9.93
CA ASN A 92 1.74 9.15 10.45
C ASN A 92 1.45 7.82 9.75
N ARG A 93 0.68 7.82 8.66
CA ARG A 93 0.37 6.64 7.83
C ARG A 93 0.83 6.87 6.40
N SER A 94 1.40 5.85 5.78
CA SER A 94 1.83 5.91 4.38
C SER A 94 0.64 5.95 3.41
N PRO A 95 0.84 6.41 2.16
CA PRO A 95 -0.23 6.43 1.14
C PRO A 95 -0.88 5.06 0.93
N ASP A 96 -0.05 4.01 0.86
CA ASP A 96 -0.52 2.63 0.66
C ASP A 96 -1.37 2.15 1.86
N GLN A 97 -1.01 2.56 3.09
CA GLN A 97 -1.81 2.24 4.28
C GLN A 97 -3.15 2.96 4.26
N CYS A 98 -3.18 4.25 3.90
CA CYS A 98 -4.42 5.03 3.78
C CYS A 98 -5.37 4.42 2.75
N ALA A 99 -4.87 4.12 1.55
CA ALA A 99 -5.67 3.52 0.49
C ALA A 99 -6.24 2.16 0.90
N LYS A 100 -5.41 1.32 1.52
CA LYS A 100 -5.83 0.00 2.00
C LYS A 100 -6.91 0.12 3.08
N HIS A 101 -6.71 0.99 4.08
CA HIS A 101 -7.65 1.14 5.20
C HIS A 101 -8.99 1.72 4.77
N TRP A 102 -8.99 2.66 3.81
CA TRP A 102 -10.21 3.13 3.18
C TRP A 102 -10.99 1.96 2.56
N THR A 103 -10.37 1.28 1.58
CA THR A 103 -11.00 0.22 0.79
C THR A 103 -11.34 -1.06 1.56
N SER A 104 -10.83 -1.22 2.79
CA SER A 104 -11.12 -2.39 3.63
C SER A 104 -12.04 -2.12 4.81
N SER A 105 -12.31 -0.85 5.16
CA SER A 105 -12.93 -0.55 6.46
C SER A 105 -13.75 0.74 6.51
N LEU A 106 -13.27 1.82 5.89
CA LEU A 106 -13.93 3.13 6.02
C LEU A 106 -14.78 3.53 4.82
N ASP A 107 -14.62 2.87 3.68
CA ASP A 107 -15.43 3.15 2.50
C ASP A 107 -16.92 2.95 2.84
N PRO A 108 -17.79 3.97 2.62
CA PRO A 108 -19.20 3.88 2.92
C PRO A 108 -19.92 2.83 2.08
N ASP A 109 -19.41 2.51 0.89
CA ASP A 109 -20.02 1.52 -0.01
C ASP A 109 -19.79 0.07 0.46
N LEU A 110 -18.93 -0.14 1.48
CA LEU A 110 -18.73 -1.44 2.09
C LEU A 110 -19.89 -1.81 3.01
N SER A 111 -20.44 -3.00 2.79
CA SER A 111 -21.40 -3.65 3.69
C SER A 111 -20.72 -4.02 4.99
N ARG A 112 -21.41 -3.72 6.10
CA ARG A 112 -21.01 -4.08 7.47
C ARG A 112 -21.91 -5.17 8.06
N GLU A 113 -22.77 -5.76 7.24
CA GLU A 113 -23.70 -6.82 7.65
C GLU A 113 -22.97 -8.16 7.75
N GLU A 114 -23.55 -9.11 8.49
CA GLU A 114 -23.01 -10.47 8.55
C GLU A 114 -23.10 -11.16 7.18
N TRP A 115 -22.26 -12.17 6.95
CA TRP A 115 -22.34 -13.01 5.76
C TRP A 115 -23.61 -13.85 5.81
N THR A 116 -24.35 -13.84 4.73
CA THR A 116 -25.58 -14.61 4.58
C THR A 116 -25.30 -15.95 3.91
N ASP A 117 -26.12 -16.98 4.19
CA ASP A 117 -26.00 -18.29 3.53
C ASP A 117 -26.02 -18.20 1.98
N PRO A 118 -26.82 -17.32 1.34
CA PRO A 118 -26.73 -17.11 -0.10
C PRO A 118 -25.39 -16.53 -0.56
N GLU A 119 -24.83 -15.55 0.17
CA GLU A 119 -23.49 -15.02 -0.12
C GLU A 119 -22.43 -16.12 -0.01
N ASP A 120 -22.52 -16.98 0.99
CA ASP A 120 -21.59 -18.10 1.16
C ASP A 120 -21.65 -19.08 0.00
N ARG A 121 -22.85 -19.40 -0.50
CA ARG A 121 -23.01 -20.26 -1.68
C ARG A 121 -22.39 -19.63 -2.92
N ILE A 122 -22.64 -18.33 -3.15
CA ILE A 122 -22.04 -17.58 -4.25
C ILE A 122 -20.51 -17.60 -4.14
N LEU A 123 -19.97 -17.43 -2.92
CA LEU A 123 -18.54 -17.44 -2.69
C LEU A 123 -17.94 -18.81 -3.00
N MET A 124 -18.55 -19.89 -2.52
CA MET A 124 -18.10 -21.26 -2.80
C MET A 124 -18.08 -21.54 -4.31
N ASP A 125 -19.16 -21.19 -5.03
CA ASP A 125 -19.24 -21.39 -6.48
C ASP A 125 -18.21 -20.55 -7.23
N ALA A 126 -18.02 -19.28 -6.82
CA ALA A 126 -17.02 -18.40 -7.43
C ALA A 126 -15.59 -18.90 -7.20
N VAL A 127 -15.28 -19.46 -6.01
CA VAL A 127 -13.97 -20.06 -5.71
C VAL A 127 -13.74 -21.33 -6.53
N HIS A 128 -14.76 -22.17 -6.72
CA HIS A 128 -14.66 -23.34 -7.60
C HIS A 128 -14.37 -22.93 -9.05
N LEU A 129 -14.98 -21.85 -9.52
CA LEU A 129 -14.84 -21.37 -10.90
C LEU A 129 -13.53 -20.61 -11.16
N HIS A 130 -13.15 -19.70 -10.26
CA HIS A 130 -12.04 -18.75 -10.47
C HIS A 130 -10.81 -19.03 -9.61
N GLY A 131 -10.87 -20.03 -8.72
CA GLY A 131 -9.84 -20.29 -7.72
C GLY A 131 -9.72 -19.16 -6.69
N ARG A 132 -8.52 -18.94 -6.15
CA ARG A 132 -8.24 -17.91 -5.13
C ARG A 132 -7.99 -16.51 -5.74
N SER A 133 -8.77 -16.17 -6.76
CA SER A 133 -8.68 -14.90 -7.48
C SER A 133 -9.53 -13.82 -6.80
N TRP A 134 -9.22 -13.51 -5.53
CA TRP A 134 -10.09 -12.72 -4.65
C TRP A 134 -10.50 -11.36 -5.20
N LYS A 135 -9.58 -10.64 -5.88
CA LYS A 135 -9.89 -9.34 -6.49
C LYS A 135 -10.93 -9.47 -7.61
N GLN A 136 -10.84 -10.55 -8.40
CA GLN A 136 -11.83 -10.83 -9.45
C GLN A 136 -13.17 -11.24 -8.84
N ILE A 137 -13.14 -12.13 -7.84
CA ILE A 137 -14.36 -12.58 -7.14
C ILE A 137 -15.07 -11.39 -6.50
N ALA A 138 -14.35 -10.52 -5.79
CA ALA A 138 -14.89 -9.29 -5.22
C ALA A 138 -15.57 -8.42 -6.27
N GLY A 139 -14.86 -8.07 -7.35
CA GLY A 139 -15.40 -7.19 -8.38
C GLY A 139 -16.59 -7.75 -9.15
N GLN A 140 -16.69 -9.07 -9.29
CA GLN A 140 -17.73 -9.71 -10.09
C GLN A 140 -18.98 -10.09 -9.28
N TYR A 141 -18.81 -10.51 -8.02
CA TYR A 141 -19.89 -11.10 -7.24
C TYR A 141 -20.24 -10.31 -5.97
N PHE A 142 -19.30 -9.51 -5.44
CA PHE A 142 -19.47 -8.85 -4.14
C PHE A 142 -18.96 -7.39 -4.19
N PRO A 143 -19.62 -6.49 -4.93
CA PRO A 143 -19.15 -5.10 -5.09
C PRO A 143 -19.06 -4.33 -3.76
N ASN A 144 -19.85 -4.75 -2.76
CA ASN A 144 -19.92 -4.10 -1.45
C ASN A 144 -19.13 -4.86 -0.37
N ARG A 145 -18.36 -5.90 -0.71
CA ARG A 145 -17.47 -6.59 0.24
C ARG A 145 -16.02 -6.31 -0.14
N SER A 146 -15.18 -6.04 0.85
CA SER A 146 -13.77 -5.85 0.58
C SER A 146 -13.11 -7.18 0.20
N THR A 147 -12.07 -7.12 -0.62
CA THR A 147 -11.28 -8.31 -0.98
C THR A 147 -10.73 -9.05 0.26
N LEU A 148 -10.47 -8.32 1.35
CA LEU A 148 -9.98 -8.90 2.59
C LEU A 148 -11.06 -9.70 3.31
N GLU A 149 -12.29 -9.19 3.38
CA GLU A 149 -13.41 -9.92 3.99
C GLU A 149 -13.71 -11.22 3.24
N ILE A 150 -13.74 -11.15 1.90
CA ILE A 150 -13.98 -12.31 1.04
C ILE A 150 -12.90 -13.38 1.22
N ALA A 151 -11.62 -12.97 1.31
CA ALA A 151 -10.52 -13.91 1.48
C ALA A 151 -10.45 -14.52 2.89
N ASN A 152 -11.09 -13.90 3.89
CA ASN A 152 -11.14 -14.37 5.26
C ASN A 152 -12.41 -15.17 5.60
N ARG A 153 -13.41 -15.17 4.71
CA ARG A 153 -14.61 -15.97 4.84
C ARG A 153 -14.33 -17.43 4.49
#